data_AF-A0A7D9LS31-F1
#
_entry.id   AF-A0A7D9LS31-F1
#
_cell.length_a   1.000
_cell.length_b   1.000
_cell.length_c   1.000
_cell.angle_alpha   90.00
_cell.angle_beta   90.00
_cell.angle_gamma   90.00
#
_symmetry.space_group_name_H-M   'P 1'
#
loop_
_entity.id
_entity.type
_entity.pdbx_description
1 polymer ?
#
loop_
_entity_poly.entity_id
_entity_poly.type
_entity_poly.pdbx_seq_one_letter_code
_entity_poly.pdbx_strand_id
1 'polypeptide(L)'
;MDKEMANGVLFLDLKKAFDTVDHSILLQKLYQYGIKGTPLKLLASYLNNRKQVCVINNNKSGQETVQCRVPQGSNLGPLLFSLYINDLPMCLEYTQASMFADDTNLSCTGRIPAEIEHKLNADLSNVNDWLEANRLTLNTDKTEFMIIASKRKLNQFRTDIRIHINGSIIKQVKQKKTLGVTIDNEL
;
A
#
# COMPACT_ATOMS: atom_id res chain seq x y z
N MET A 1 -12.83 -2.53 -26.18
CA MET A 1 -11.92 -3.11 -25.18
C MET A 1 -11.04 -4.13 -25.87
N ASP A 2 -9.74 -3.86 -25.88
CA ASP A 2 -8.73 -4.57 -26.66
C ASP A 2 -8.70 -6.06 -26.32
N LYS A 3 -9.23 -6.90 -27.23
CA LYS A 3 -9.34 -8.37 -27.09
C LYS A 3 -7.97 -9.10 -27.05
N GLU A 4 -6.87 -8.36 -27.00
CA GLU A 4 -5.50 -8.86 -27.07
C GLU A 4 -4.64 -8.48 -25.86
N MET A 5 -5.14 -7.69 -24.91
CA MET A 5 -4.38 -7.30 -23.72
C MET A 5 -4.83 -8.08 -22.50
N ALA A 6 -3.90 -8.37 -21.61
CA ALA A 6 -4.15 -8.84 -20.25
C ALA A 6 -3.80 -7.73 -19.27
N ASN A 7 -4.52 -7.65 -18.15
CA ASN A 7 -4.23 -6.74 -17.07
C ASN A 7 -3.59 -7.52 -15.92
N GLY A 8 -2.43 -7.07 -15.46
CA GLY A 8 -1.80 -7.57 -14.25
C GLY A 8 -2.10 -6.63 -13.10
N VAL A 9 -2.67 -7.17 -12.02
CA VAL A 9 -3.00 -6.43 -10.79
C VAL A 9 -2.21 -7.00 -9.63
N LEU A 10 -1.53 -6.14 -8.89
CA LEU A 10 -0.86 -6.47 -7.64
C LEU A 10 -1.62 -5.80 -6.50
N PHE A 11 -2.09 -6.60 -5.55
CA PHE A 11 -2.81 -6.15 -4.36
C PHE A 11 -1.81 -6.07 -3.20
N LEU A 12 -1.42 -4.86 -2.81
CA LEU A 12 -0.48 -4.62 -1.73
C LEU A 12 -1.21 -4.60 -0.39
N ASP A 13 -0.63 -5.23 0.63
CA ASP A 13 -1.11 -5.19 2.02
C ASP A 13 0.00 -4.60 2.90
N LEU A 14 -0.28 -3.52 3.63
CA LEU A 14 0.71 -2.88 4.50
C LEU A 14 0.56 -3.37 5.94
N LYS A 15 1.67 -3.77 6.58
CA LYS A 15 1.66 -4.21 7.98
C LYS A 15 1.38 -3.04 8.90
N LYS A 16 0.18 -3.03 9.50
CA LYS A 16 -0.24 -2.05 10.52
C LYS A 16 0.03 -0.61 10.06
N ALA A 17 -0.48 -0.24 8.88
CA ALA A 17 -0.15 1.01 8.20
C ALA A 17 -0.35 2.26 9.08
N PHE A 18 -1.48 2.34 9.78
CA PHE A 18 -1.77 3.43 10.71
C PHE A 18 -0.85 3.48 11.94
N ASP A 19 -0.30 2.33 12.34
CA ASP A 19 0.60 2.18 13.50
C ASP A 19 2.08 2.39 13.16
N THR A 20 2.41 2.60 11.89
CA THR A 20 3.80 2.71 11.43
C THR A 20 4.14 4.10 10.90
N VAL A 21 3.14 4.99 10.81
CA VAL A 21 3.34 6.40 10.40
C VAL A 21 4.36 7.08 11.31
N ASP A 22 5.48 7.46 10.71
CA ASP A 22 6.52 8.25 11.36
C ASP A 22 6.13 9.74 11.36
N HIS A 23 6.13 10.37 12.54
CA HIS A 23 5.68 11.75 12.69
C HIS A 23 6.61 12.74 12.00
N SER A 24 7.92 12.51 12.00
CA SER A 24 8.89 13.42 11.38
C SER A 24 8.73 13.41 9.86
N ILE A 25 8.62 12.22 9.26
CA ILE A 25 8.37 12.07 7.81
C ILE A 25 7.03 12.70 7.43
N LEU A 26 5.97 12.45 8.21
CA LEU A 26 4.65 13.03 7.95
C LEU A 26 4.70 14.56 7.96
N LEU A 27 5.29 15.17 8.98
CA LEU A 27 5.40 16.62 9.08
C LEU A 27 6.24 17.23 7.94
N GLN A 28 7.30 16.54 7.51
CA GLN A 28 8.10 16.95 6.36
C GLN A 28 7.28 16.92 5.06
N LYS A 29 6.53 15.84 4.80
CA LYS A 29 5.64 15.75 3.63
C LYS A 29 4.58 16.84 3.65
N LEU A 30 3.92 17.07 4.78
CA LEU A 30 2.92 18.13 4.94
C LEU A 30 3.51 19.50 4.60
N TYR A 31 4.74 19.78 5.06
CA TYR A 31 5.44 21.01 4.69
C TYR A 31 5.72 21.13 3.19
N GLN A 32 6.13 20.02 2.54
CA GLN A 32 6.36 19.95 1.10
C GLN A 32 5.06 20.12 0.29
N TYR A 33 3.93 19.63 0.79
CA TYR A 33 2.61 19.86 0.22
C TYR A 33 2.08 21.30 0.43
N GLY A 34 2.84 22.15 1.12
CA GLY A 34 2.48 23.56 1.34
C GLY A 34 1.77 23.84 2.65
N ILE A 35 1.55 22.84 3.52
CA ILE A 35 0.99 23.04 4.85
C ILE A 35 2.10 23.58 5.76
N LYS A 36 2.09 24.88 6.00
CA LYS A 36 3.15 25.60 6.73
C LYS A 36 2.57 26.45 7.86
N GLY A 37 3.44 27.03 8.69
CA GLY A 37 3.04 27.99 9.73
C GLY A 37 2.16 27.36 10.82
N THR A 38 1.08 28.05 11.20
CA THR A 38 0.20 27.65 12.31
C THR A 38 -0.48 26.30 12.09
N PRO A 39 -1.06 25.98 10.91
CA PRO A 39 -1.61 24.64 10.64
C PRO A 39 -0.61 23.51 10.89
N LEU A 40 0.64 23.64 10.40
CA LEU A 40 1.66 22.62 10.61
C LEU A 40 2.04 22.48 12.08
N LYS A 41 2.18 23.59 12.80
CA LYS A 41 2.44 23.57 14.26
C LYS A 41 1.31 22.90 15.04
N LEU A 42 0.05 23.11 14.63
CA LEU A 42 -1.10 22.44 15.22
C LEU A 42 -1.04 20.92 15.01
N LEU A 43 -0.76 20.47 13.79
CA LEU A 43 -0.60 19.04 13.49
C LEU A 43 0.60 18.42 14.23
N ALA A 44 1.72 19.13 14.32
CA ALA A 44 2.88 18.69 15.10
C ALA A 44 2.52 18.56 16.59
N SER A 45 1.83 19.54 17.17
CA SER A 45 1.36 19.47 18.56
C SER A 45 0.35 18.35 18.79
N TYR A 46 -0.48 18.04 17.80
CA TYR A 46 -1.45 16.95 17.86
C TYR A 46 -0.78 15.57 17.92
N LEU A 47 0.34 15.40 17.22
CA LEU A 47 1.08 14.13 17.16
C LEU A 47 2.09 13.95 18.31
N ASN A 48 2.62 15.06 18.83
CA ASN A 48 3.70 15.05 19.82
C ASN A 48 3.25 14.67 21.24
N ASN A 49 4.16 14.11 22.04
CA ASN A 49 4.01 13.80 23.47
C ASN A 49 2.74 13.01 23.84
N ARG A 50 2.20 12.23 22.89
CA ARG A 50 1.05 11.38 23.18
C ARG A 50 1.47 10.22 24.05
N LYS A 51 0.58 9.82 24.95
CA LYS A 51 0.82 8.74 25.88
C LYS A 51 -0.30 7.72 25.81
N GLN A 52 0.03 6.45 25.98
CA GLN A 52 -0.91 5.33 25.94
C GLN A 52 -0.77 4.44 27.17
N VAL A 53 -1.83 3.69 27.46
CA VAL A 53 -1.94 2.72 28.56
C VAL A 53 -2.80 1.55 28.08
N CYS A 54 -2.50 0.34 28.54
CA CYS A 54 -3.32 -0.85 28.33
C CYS A 54 -4.11 -1.14 29.61
N VAL A 55 -5.39 -1.49 29.47
CA VAL A 55 -6.24 -1.90 30.59
C VAL A 55 -6.81 -3.29 30.30
N ILE A 56 -6.52 -4.25 31.18
CA ILE A 56 -7.03 -5.63 31.09
C ILE A 56 -7.59 -6.01 32.46
N ASN A 57 -8.86 -6.41 32.52
CA ASN A 57 -9.53 -6.81 33.78
C ASN A 57 -9.32 -5.80 34.92
N ASN A 58 -9.52 -4.51 34.64
CA ASN A 58 -9.29 -3.37 35.55
C ASN A 58 -7.83 -3.14 35.99
N ASN A 59 -6.85 -3.90 35.49
CA ASN A 59 -5.44 -3.63 35.72
C ASN A 59 -4.89 -2.74 34.60
N LYS A 60 -4.22 -1.66 34.99
CA LYS A 60 -3.68 -0.65 34.08
C LYS A 60 -2.16 -0.79 33.98
N SER A 61 -1.62 -0.78 32.76
CA SER A 61 -0.18 -0.76 32.52
C SER A 61 0.46 0.57 32.95
N GLY A 62 1.80 0.61 32.95
CA GLY A 62 2.54 1.87 32.92
C GLY A 62 2.15 2.74 31.72
N GLN A 63 2.38 4.05 31.86
CA GLN A 63 2.11 5.02 30.80
C GLN A 63 3.32 5.14 29.87
N GLU A 64 3.11 4.84 28.59
CA GLU A 64 4.17 4.85 27.58
C GLU A 64 3.96 5.98 26.56
N THR A 65 5.05 6.56 26.07
CA THR A 65 5.00 7.61 25.03
C THR A 65 4.88 6.98 23.65
N VAL A 66 4.01 7.56 22.82
CA VAL A 66 3.71 7.11 21.46
C VAL A 66 4.63 7.86 20.48
N GLN A 67 5.60 7.15 19.88
CA GLN A 67 6.63 7.73 19.01
C GLN A 67 6.30 7.67 17.51
N CYS A 68 5.42 6.77 17.12
CA CYS A 68 4.88 6.62 15.76
C CYS A 68 3.36 6.54 15.87
N ARG A 69 2.66 6.23 14.78
CA ARG A 69 1.19 6.05 14.70
C ARG A 69 0.40 7.34 14.61
N VAL A 70 -0.66 7.28 13.82
CA VAL A 70 -1.78 8.23 13.95
C VAL A 70 -2.80 7.71 14.97
N PRO A 71 -3.55 8.59 15.66
CA PRO A 71 -4.58 8.16 16.59
C PRO A 71 -5.68 7.36 15.89
N GLN A 72 -5.79 6.07 16.19
CA GLN A 72 -6.94 5.27 15.76
C GLN A 72 -8.22 5.80 16.44
N GLY A 73 -9.30 5.94 15.66
CA GLY A 73 -10.57 6.49 16.13
C GLY A 73 -10.64 8.03 16.13
N SER A 74 -9.61 8.74 15.67
CA SER A 74 -9.72 10.18 15.40
C SER A 74 -10.09 10.46 13.95
N ASN A 75 -10.82 11.55 13.74
CA ASN A 75 -11.19 12.02 12.40
C ASN A 75 -9.95 12.40 11.55
N LEU A 76 -8.83 12.76 12.20
CA LEU A 76 -7.61 13.16 11.51
C LEU A 76 -6.71 11.97 11.15
N GLY A 77 -6.83 10.83 11.83
CA GLY A 77 -5.99 9.66 11.58
C GLY A 77 -6.02 9.20 10.11
N PRO A 78 -7.22 8.91 9.54
CA PRO A 78 -7.38 8.56 8.13
C PRO A 78 -6.82 9.61 7.18
N LEU A 79 -7.11 10.89 7.42
CA LEU A 79 -6.64 11.99 6.57
C LEU A 79 -5.11 12.09 6.56
N LEU A 80 -4.48 12.01 7.74
CA LEU A 80 -3.03 12.08 7.87
C LEU A 80 -2.34 10.89 7.22
N PHE A 81 -2.93 9.70 7.31
CA PHE A 81 -2.43 8.52 6.61
C PHE A 81 -2.55 8.68 5.09
N SER A 82 -3.69 9.14 4.57
CA SER A 82 -3.85 9.39 3.14
C SER A 82 -2.82 10.40 2.62
N LEU A 83 -2.55 11.48 3.37
CA LEU A 83 -1.49 12.44 3.02
C LEU A 83 -0.10 11.80 3.06
N TYR A 84 0.14 10.89 4.00
CA TYR A 84 1.42 10.20 4.15
C TYR A 84 1.78 9.35 2.92
N ILE A 85 0.81 8.62 2.38
CA ILE A 85 0.99 7.70 1.24
C ILE A 85 0.79 8.36 -0.13
N ASN A 86 0.31 9.60 -0.17
CA ASN A 86 -0.16 10.26 -1.40
C ASN A 86 0.90 10.36 -2.52
N ASP A 87 2.18 10.36 -2.19
CA ASP A 87 3.29 10.42 -3.13
C ASP A 87 3.84 9.04 -3.55
N LEU A 88 3.26 7.93 -3.07
CA LEU A 88 3.60 6.57 -3.56
C LEU A 88 3.55 6.46 -5.08
N PRO A 89 2.54 7.00 -5.81
CA PRO A 89 2.49 6.89 -7.26
C PRO A 89 3.69 7.52 -7.97
N MET A 90 4.43 8.43 -7.31
CA MET A 90 5.60 9.11 -7.88
C MET A 90 6.83 8.19 -8.01
N CYS A 91 6.84 7.02 -7.35
CA CYS A 91 7.91 6.03 -7.51
C CYS A 91 7.64 5.00 -8.62
N LEU A 92 6.48 5.05 -9.27
CA LEU A 92 6.07 4.08 -10.29
C LEU A 92 6.52 4.53 -11.68
N GLU A 93 7.01 3.59 -12.48
CA GLU A 93 7.41 3.83 -13.88
C GLU A 93 6.43 3.18 -14.87
N TYR A 94 5.88 2.00 -14.54
CA TYR A 94 5.16 1.16 -15.50
C TYR A 94 3.69 0.89 -15.15
N THR A 95 3.35 0.97 -13.88
CA THR A 95 2.05 0.62 -13.32
C THR A 95 1.31 1.87 -12.87
N GLN A 96 -0.01 1.74 -12.77
CA GLN A 96 -0.88 2.75 -12.19
C GLN A 96 -1.33 2.30 -10.80
N ALA A 97 -1.12 3.16 -9.80
CA ALA A 97 -1.66 2.97 -8.47
C ALA A 97 -3.14 3.34 -8.40
N SER A 98 -3.92 2.49 -7.73
CA SER A 98 -5.25 2.79 -7.21
C SER A 98 -5.21 2.65 -5.70
N MET A 99 -5.43 3.74 -4.98
CA MET A 99 -5.27 3.81 -3.52
C MET A 99 -6.58 4.18 -2.84
N PHE A 100 -6.94 3.44 -1.80
CA PHE A 100 -8.05 3.76 -0.91
C PHE A 100 -7.65 3.48 0.54
N ALA A 101 -7.35 4.55 1.29
CA ALA A 101 -6.72 4.43 2.60
C ALA A 101 -5.47 3.53 2.52
N ASP A 102 -5.43 2.42 3.27
CA ASP A 102 -4.33 1.45 3.30
C ASP A 102 -4.40 0.38 2.19
N ASP A 103 -5.54 0.22 1.52
CA ASP A 103 -5.66 -0.67 0.36
C ASP A 103 -5.03 0.00 -0.87
N THR A 104 -3.92 -0.57 -1.37
CA THR A 104 -3.23 -0.07 -2.57
C THR A 104 -3.09 -1.18 -3.59
N ASN A 105 -3.50 -0.90 -4.82
CA ASN A 105 -3.37 -1.81 -5.95
C ASN A 105 -2.51 -1.17 -7.04
N LEU A 106 -1.58 -1.94 -7.59
CA LEU A 106 -0.83 -1.55 -8.79
C LEU A 106 -1.39 -2.32 -9.98
N SER A 107 -1.60 -1.64 -11.10
CA SER A 107 -2.11 -2.29 -12.31
C SER A 107 -1.32 -1.90 -13.55
N CYS A 108 -1.11 -2.85 -14.44
CA CYS A 108 -0.56 -2.59 -15.76
C CYS A 108 -1.21 -3.47 -16.81
N THR A 109 -1.02 -3.12 -18.08
CA THR A 109 -1.45 -3.95 -19.21
C THR A 109 -0.25 -4.51 -19.96
N GLY A 110 -0.43 -5.69 -20.55
CA GLY A 110 0.58 -6.33 -21.37
C GLY A 110 -0.03 -7.29 -22.39
N ARG A 111 0.66 -7.49 -23.50
CA ARG A 111 0.27 -8.43 -24.56
C ARG A 111 0.82 -9.82 -24.32
N ILE A 112 1.96 -9.92 -23.64
CA ILE A 112 2.62 -11.19 -23.29
C ILE A 112 2.93 -11.24 -21.78
N PRO A 113 3.05 -12.44 -21.19
CA PRO A 113 3.36 -12.61 -19.77
C PRO A 113 4.60 -11.86 -19.29
N ALA A 114 5.67 -11.89 -20.10
CA ALA A 114 6.95 -11.27 -19.77
C ALA A 114 6.86 -9.73 -19.60
N GLU A 115 5.98 -9.07 -20.36
CA GLU A 115 5.76 -7.62 -20.18
C GLU A 115 5.14 -7.32 -18.83
N ILE A 116 4.12 -8.07 -18.42
CA ILE A 116 3.46 -7.89 -17.12
C ILE A 116 4.42 -8.21 -15.98
N GLU A 117 5.15 -9.33 -16.10
CA GLU A 117 6.14 -9.74 -15.11
C GLU A 117 7.20 -8.66 -14.89
N HIS A 118 7.75 -8.12 -15.98
CA HIS A 118 8.76 -7.07 -15.91
C HIS A 118 8.22 -5.80 -15.24
N LYS A 119 7.07 -5.29 -15.71
CA LYS A 119 6.45 -4.06 -15.20
C LYS A 119 6.10 -4.17 -13.71
N LEU A 120 5.49 -5.28 -13.30
CA LEU A 120 5.10 -5.49 -11.90
C LEU A 120 6.32 -5.66 -10.99
N ASN A 121 7.35 -6.41 -11.40
CA ASN A 121 8.56 -6.58 -10.57
C ASN A 121 9.36 -5.28 -10.44
N ALA A 122 9.51 -4.52 -11.53
CA ALA A 122 10.23 -3.25 -11.51
C ALA A 122 9.58 -2.26 -10.52
N ASP A 123 8.27 -2.05 -10.65
CA ASP A 123 7.56 -1.12 -9.77
C ASP A 123 7.39 -1.66 -8.34
N LEU A 124 7.29 -2.98 -8.14
CA LEU A 124 7.28 -3.58 -6.80
C LEU A 124 8.60 -3.34 -6.07
N SER A 125 9.73 -3.36 -6.79
CA SER A 125 11.04 -2.98 -6.23
C SER A 125 11.06 -1.51 -5.82
N ASN A 126 10.63 -0.61 -6.70
CA ASN A 126 10.56 0.83 -6.39
C ASN A 126 9.64 1.12 -5.19
N VAL A 127 8.50 0.41 -5.11
CA VAL A 127 7.58 0.51 -3.98
C VAL A 127 8.23 -0.02 -2.71
N ASN A 128 9.00 -1.11 -2.74
CA ASN A 128 9.71 -1.59 -1.55
C ASN A 128 10.67 -0.52 -1.01
N ASP A 129 11.50 0.06 -1.87
CA ASP A 129 12.45 1.11 -1.49
C ASP A 129 11.73 2.34 -0.94
N TRP A 130 10.62 2.73 -1.58
CA TRP A 130 9.78 3.82 -1.11
C TRP A 130 9.16 3.51 0.26
N LEU A 131 8.65 2.29 0.48
CA LEU A 131 8.08 1.88 1.77
C LEU A 131 9.13 1.92 2.88
N GLU A 132 10.34 1.42 2.63
CA GLU A 132 11.45 1.47 3.57
C GLU A 132 11.85 2.90 3.92
N ALA A 133 11.99 3.78 2.91
CA ALA A 133 12.27 5.19 3.12
C ALA A 133 11.18 5.91 3.94
N ASN A 134 9.93 5.44 3.84
CA ASN A 134 8.78 5.93 4.59
C ASN A 134 8.50 5.12 5.86
N ARG A 135 9.41 4.25 6.32
CA ARG A 135 9.24 3.42 7.54
C ARG A 135 7.93 2.61 7.56
N LEU A 136 7.40 2.28 6.38
CA LEU A 136 6.29 1.36 6.18
C LEU A 136 6.83 -0.03 5.86
N THR A 137 5.99 -1.05 5.99
CA THR A 137 6.40 -2.44 5.73
C THR A 137 5.33 -3.17 4.94
N LEU A 138 5.71 -3.74 3.81
CA LEU A 138 4.84 -4.60 3.04
C LEU A 138 4.60 -5.94 3.76
N ASN A 139 3.36 -6.41 3.70
CA ASN A 139 2.98 -7.74 4.12
C ASN A 139 3.06 -8.71 2.95
N THR A 140 4.24 -9.25 2.73
CA THR A 140 4.53 -10.18 1.64
C THR A 140 3.58 -11.38 1.61
N ASP A 141 3.16 -11.88 2.78
CA ASP A 141 2.28 -13.05 2.89
C ASP A 141 0.83 -12.77 2.47
N LYS A 142 0.38 -11.52 2.56
CA LYS A 142 -0.97 -11.09 2.17
C LYS A 142 -1.00 -10.35 0.84
N THR A 143 0.16 -9.95 0.34
CA THR A 143 0.33 -9.39 -0.98
C THR A 143 0.09 -10.50 -2.00
N GLU A 144 -0.78 -10.24 -2.96
CA GLU A 144 -1.19 -11.23 -3.96
C GLU A 144 -1.24 -10.54 -5.33
N PHE A 145 -1.03 -11.30 -6.40
CA PHE A 145 -1.19 -10.79 -7.76
C PHE A 145 -2.23 -11.59 -8.56
N MET A 146 -2.86 -10.95 -9.54
CA MET A 146 -3.87 -11.53 -10.40
C MET A 146 -3.65 -11.09 -11.83
N ILE A 147 -3.95 -11.98 -12.78
CA ILE A 147 -4.00 -11.66 -14.21
C ILE A 147 -5.45 -11.69 -14.64
N ILE A 148 -5.99 -10.54 -15.04
CA ILE A 148 -7.37 -10.39 -15.51
C ILE A 148 -7.36 -10.28 -17.03
N ALA A 149 -8.01 -11.21 -17.71
CA ALA A 149 -8.16 -11.19 -19.16
C ALA A 149 -9.31 -12.10 -19.61
N SER A 150 -9.71 -11.98 -20.88
CA SER A 150 -10.65 -12.95 -21.47
C SER A 150 -10.13 -14.39 -21.36
N LYS A 151 -11.03 -15.38 -21.23
CA LYS A 151 -10.69 -16.82 -21.19
C LYS A 151 -9.73 -17.26 -22.30
N ARG A 152 -9.93 -16.74 -23.51
CA ARG A 152 -9.06 -17.01 -24.67
C ARG A 152 -7.62 -16.55 -24.40
N LYS A 153 -7.45 -15.37 -23.82
CA LYS A 153 -6.13 -14.76 -23.55
C LYS A 153 -5.45 -15.41 -22.35
N LEU A 154 -6.20 -15.73 -21.28
CA LEU A 154 -5.69 -16.50 -20.14
C LEU A 154 -5.12 -17.85 -20.58
N ASN A 155 -5.76 -18.52 -21.54
CA ASN A 155 -5.23 -19.76 -22.14
C ASN A 155 -3.91 -19.58 -22.92
N GLN A 156 -3.59 -18.36 -23.37
CA GLN A 156 -2.30 -18.03 -23.98
C GLN A 156 -1.25 -17.63 -22.92
N PHE A 157 -1.70 -17.17 -21.76
CA PHE A 157 -0.89 -16.83 -20.58
C PHE A 157 -0.65 -18.06 -19.70
N ARG A 158 -0.31 -19.21 -20.32
CA ARG A 158 0.01 -20.46 -19.59
C ARG A 158 1.41 -20.49 -18.99
N THR A 159 2.25 -19.51 -19.32
CA THR A 159 3.57 -19.36 -18.73
C THR A 159 3.46 -18.80 -17.32
N ASP A 160 4.22 -19.38 -16.39
CA ASP A 160 4.28 -18.91 -15.01
C ASP A 160 4.86 -17.49 -14.96
N ILE A 161 4.03 -16.53 -14.54
CA ILE A 161 4.48 -15.18 -14.19
C ILE A 161 5.04 -15.24 -12.77
N ARG A 162 6.28 -14.79 -12.59
CA ARG A 162 6.95 -14.82 -11.27
C ARG A 162 7.16 -13.42 -10.74
N ILE A 163 6.21 -12.99 -9.91
CA ILE A 163 6.35 -11.77 -9.13
C ILE A 163 7.10 -12.09 -7.84
N HIS A 164 8.14 -11.32 -7.52
CA HIS A 164 8.97 -11.57 -6.34
C HIS A 164 9.38 -10.28 -5.64
N ILE A 165 9.58 -10.37 -4.33
CA ILE A 165 10.06 -9.28 -3.49
C ILE A 165 10.89 -9.87 -2.35
N ASN A 166 12.07 -9.31 -2.09
CA ASN A 166 12.97 -9.74 -1.01
C ASN A 166 13.22 -11.27 -0.98
N GLY A 167 13.37 -11.89 -2.17
CA GLY A 167 13.57 -13.32 -2.33
C GLY A 167 12.33 -14.21 -2.14
N SER A 168 11.15 -13.63 -1.87
CA SER A 168 9.88 -14.33 -1.74
C SER A 168 9.04 -14.21 -3.01
N ILE A 169 8.38 -15.29 -3.42
CA ILE A 169 7.46 -15.28 -4.57
C ILE A 169 6.07 -14.85 -4.08
N ILE A 170 5.50 -13.84 -4.73
CA ILE A 170 4.13 -13.40 -4.48
C ILE A 170 3.16 -14.41 -5.09
N LYS A 171 2.14 -14.76 -4.31
CA LYS A 171 1.13 -15.73 -4.71
C LYS A 171 0.24 -15.18 -5.82
N GLN A 172 0.07 -15.96 -6.89
CA GLN A 172 -0.95 -15.71 -7.90
C GLN A 172 -2.32 -16.19 -7.41
N VAL A 173 -3.35 -15.38 -7.58
CA VAL A 173 -4.74 -15.73 -7.27
C VAL A 173 -5.64 -15.59 -8.49
N LYS A 174 -6.76 -16.33 -8.49
CA LYS A 174 -7.83 -16.21 -9.49
C LYS A 174 -9.01 -15.36 -9.00
N GLN A 175 -9.08 -15.11 -7.70
CA GLN A 175 -10.12 -14.32 -7.08
C GLN A 175 -9.56 -13.59 -5.86
N LYS A 176 -9.98 -12.35 -5.65
CA LYS A 176 -9.58 -11.51 -4.52
C LYS A 176 -10.78 -10.69 -4.04
N LYS A 177 -11.01 -10.67 -2.73
CA LYS A 177 -11.91 -9.71 -2.11
C LYS A 177 -11.14 -8.43 -1.80
N THR A 178 -11.59 -7.30 -2.34
CA THR A 178 -11.01 -5.97 -2.13
C THR A 178 -12.15 -4.97 -1.95
N LEU A 179 -12.06 -4.08 -0.96
CA LEU A 179 -13.09 -3.06 -0.66
C LEU A 179 -14.53 -3.62 -0.57
N GLY A 180 -14.69 -4.85 -0.05
CA GLY A 180 -15.99 -5.52 0.08
C GLY A 180 -16.51 -6.20 -1.19
N VAL A 181 -15.85 -6.04 -2.33
CA VAL A 181 -16.21 -6.65 -3.62
C VAL A 181 -15.27 -7.80 -3.94
N THR A 182 -15.82 -8.90 -4.44
CA THR A 182 -15.03 -10.03 -4.94
C THR A 182 -14.79 -9.86 -6.43
N ILE A 183 -13.53 -9.76 -6.82
CA ILE A 183 -13.08 -9.67 -8.22
C ILE A 183 -12.49 -11.02 -8.60
N ASP A 184 -12.91 -11.56 -9.75
CA ASP A 184 -12.30 -12.74 -10.35
C ASP A 184 -11.45 -12.37 -11.57
N ASN A 185 -10.71 -13.35 -12.06
CA ASN A 185 -9.78 -13.18 -13.16
C ASN A 185 -10.43 -13.30 -14.55
N GLU A 186 -11.73 -13.59 -14.63
CA GLU A 186 -12.49 -13.83 -15.85
C GLU A 186 -13.57 -12.76 -16.06
N LEU A 187 -13.23 -11.70 -16.78
CA LEU A 187 -14.22 -10.75 -17.30
C LEU A 187 -14.98 -11.29 -18.53
#